data_AF-A0A523XNH8-F1
#
_entry.id   AF-A0A523XNH8-F1
#
_cell.length_a   1.000
_cell.length_b   1.000
_cell.length_c   1.000
_cell.angle_alpha   90.00
_cell.angle_beta   90.00
_cell.angle_gamma   90.00
#
_symmetry.space_group_name_H-M   'P 1'
#
loop_
_entity.id
_entity.type
_entity.pdbx_description
1 polymer ?
#
loop_
_entity_poly.entity_id
_entity_poly.type
_entity_poly.pdbx_seq_one_letter_code
_entity_poly.pdbx_strand_id
1 'polypeptide(L)' 'MAENHAEKRIIELLEKSPEGLQSEEIAANLGLTRHTVAKYLEVLRAKNKIHYRKVGRTKLWKTLFADIHIRPLEKGDVDT' A
#
# COMPACT_ATOMS: atom_id res chain seq x y z
N MET A 1 21.89 -1.40 12.68
CA MET A 1 20.93 -0.62 11.86
C MET A 1 19.56 -1.18 12.16
N ALA A 2 18.73 -0.46 12.94
CA ALA A 2 17.41 -0.95 13.35
C ALA A 2 16.45 -0.78 12.17
N GLU A 3 16.40 -1.80 11.31
CA GLU A 3 15.39 -1.85 10.27
C GLU A 3 14.03 -1.85 10.97
N ASN A 4 13.27 -0.79 10.71
CA ASN A 4 12.19 -0.33 11.55
C ASN A 4 11.05 -1.36 11.54
N HIS A 5 10.95 -2.18 12.58
CA HIS A 5 10.04 -3.32 12.67
C HIS A 5 8.57 -2.96 12.32
N ALA A 6 8.16 -1.72 12.63
CA ALA A 6 6.85 -1.18 12.25
C ALA A 6 6.67 -1.05 10.72
N GLU A 7 7.67 -0.58 9.99
CA GLU A 7 7.62 -0.45 8.52
C GLU A 7 7.42 -1.82 7.85
N LYS A 8 8.14 -2.84 8.32
CA LYS A 8 8.04 -4.20 7.78
C LYS A 8 6.64 -4.78 8.02
N ARG A 9 6.12 -4.66 9.24
CA ARG A 9 4.76 -5.12 9.57
C ARG A 9 3.68 -4.41 8.77
N ILE A 10 3.83 -3.12 8.47
CA ILE A 10 2.90 -2.38 7.60
C ILE A 10 2.91 -2.95 6.18
N ILE A 11 4.09 -3.21 5.61
CA ILE A 11 4.20 -3.79 4.27
C ILE A 11 3.54 -5.17 4.24
N GLU A 12 3.87 -6.05 5.19
CA GLU A 12 3.28 -7.40 5.26
C GLU A 12 1.75 -7.38 5.40
N LEU A 13 1.20 -6.42 6.14
CA LEU A 13 -0.24 -6.22 6.25
C LEU A 13 -0.86 -5.77 4.92
N LEU A 14 -0.20 -4.84 4.21
CA LEU A 14 -0.67 -4.33 2.92
C LEU A 14 -0.58 -5.39 1.81
N GLU A 15 0.42 -6.28 1.85
CA GLU A 15 0.53 -7.40 0.91
C GLU A 15 -0.62 -8.41 1.05
N LYS A 16 -1.09 -8.63 2.28
CA LYS A 16 -2.27 -9.48 2.56
C LYS A 16 -3.58 -8.86 2.08
N SER A 17 -3.62 -7.55 1.81
CA SER A 17 -4.82 -6.81 1.45
C SER A 17 -4.64 -6.09 0.10
N PRO A 18 -4.82 -6.79 -1.05
CA PRO A 18 -4.66 -6.20 -2.38
C PRO A 18 -5.67 -5.07 -2.67
N GLU A 19 -6.79 -5.05 -1.95
CA GLU A 19 -7.84 -4.03 -2.00
C GLU A 19 -7.36 -2.68 -1.43
N GLY A 20 -6.33 -2.71 -0.60
CA GLY A 20 -5.76 -1.57 0.11
C GLY A 20 -6.46 -1.29 1.43
N LEU A 21 -5.70 -0.70 2.37
CA LEU A 21 -6.17 -0.45 3.73
C LEU A 21 -6.14 1.03 4.07
N GLN A 22 -7.07 1.45 4.93
CA GLN A 22 -7.08 2.81 5.47
C GLN A 22 -6.04 2.95 6.58
N SER A 23 -5.57 4.18 6.82
CA SER A 23 -4.64 4.45 7.93
C SER A 23 -5.19 3.99 9.29
N GLU A 24 -6.51 4.06 9.47
CA GLU A 24 -7.22 3.63 10.68
C GLU A 24 -7.17 2.10 10.84
N GLU A 25 -7.48 1.37 9.77
CA GLU A 25 -7.42 -0.09 9.73
C GLU A 25 -6.02 -0.62 10.01
N ILE A 26 -5.00 0.02 9.42
CA ILE A 26 -3.59 -0.32 9.64
C ILE A 26 -3.21 -0.08 11.10
N ALA A 27 -3.67 1.03 11.69
CA ALA A 27 -3.46 1.35 13.11
C ALA A 27 -4.11 0.32 14.04
N ALA A 28 -5.37 -0.04 13.76
CA ALA A 28 -6.11 -1.04 14.52
C ALA A 28 -5.45 -2.43 14.45
N ASN A 29 -5.04 -2.87 13.26
CA ASN A 29 -4.38 -4.18 13.07
C ASN A 29 -3.01 -4.27 13.74
N LEU A 30 -2.26 -3.16 13.77
CA LEU A 30 -0.90 -3.14 14.33
C LEU A 30 -0.86 -2.79 15.82
N GLY A 31 -1.98 -2.32 16.39
CA GLY A 31 -2.04 -1.77 17.75
C GLY A 31 -1.25 -0.48 17.91
N LEU A 32 -1.16 0.33 16.85
CA LEU A 32 -0.39 1.58 16.82
C LEU A 32 -1.32 2.79 16.79
N THR A 33 -0.81 3.95 17.21
CA THR A 33 -1.58 5.20 17.07
C THR A 33 -1.61 5.64 15.61
N ARG A 34 -2.73 6.27 15.20
CA ARG A 34 -2.94 6.81 13.84
C ARG A 34 -1.82 7.75 13.40
N HIS A 35 -1.28 8.56 14.31
CA HIS A 35 -0.18 9.49 14.05
C HIS A 35 1.13 8.75 13.75
N THR A 36 1.44 7.72 14.53
CA THR A 36 2.63 6.88 14.32
C THR A 36 2.56 6.14 12.99
N VAL A 37 1.39 5.57 12.68
CA VAL A 37 1.15 4.90 11.39
C VAL A 37 1.25 5.88 10.22
N ALA A 38 0.64 7.06 10.31
CA ALA A 38 0.76 8.09 9.27
C ALA A 38 2.23 8.46 8.98
N LYS A 39 3.03 8.65 10.04
CA LYS A 39 4.46 8.93 9.91
C LYS A 39 5.19 7.80 9.17
N TYR A 40 4.95 6.54 9.54
CA TYR A 40 5.59 5.42 8.86
C TYR A 40 5.12 5.24 7.41
N LEU A 41 3.84 5.47 7.13
CA LEU A 41 3.30 5.44 5.77
C LEU A 41 3.95 6.50 4.89
N GLU A 42 4.17 7.72 5.40
CA GLU A 42 4.88 8.77 4.66
C GLU A 42 6.34 8.39 4.38
N VAL A 43 7.05 7.80 5.34
CA VAL A 43 8.42 7.31 5.14
C VAL A 43 8.46 6.19 4.10
N LEU A 44 7.57 5.21 4.19
CA LEU A 44 7.47 4.10 3.23
C LEU A 44 7.10 4.58 1.82
N ARG A 45 6.25 5.61 1.73
CA ARG A 45 5.90 6.26 0.47
C ARG A 45 7.10 6.99 -0.12
N ALA A 46 7.85 7.76 0.69
CA ALA A 46 9.06 8.44 0.24
C ALA A 46 10.12 7.44 -0.25
N LYS A 47 10.17 6.26 0.36
CA LYS A 47 11.01 5.12 -0.08
C LYS A 47 10.48 4.39 -1.31
N ASN A 48 9.36 4.82 -1.93
CA ASN A 48 8.70 4.12 -3.03
C ASN A 48 8.50 2.62 -2.74
N LYS A 49 7.97 2.28 -1.55
CA LYS A 49 7.53 0.90 -1.25
C LYS A 49 6.01 0.74 -1.30
N ILE A 50 5.29 1.81 -1.01
CA ILE A 50 3.83 1.83 -0.97
C ILE A 50 3.29 3.04 -1.74
N HIS A 51 2.06 2.93 -2.18
CA HIS A 51 1.29 4.01 -2.78
C HIS A 51 -0.04 4.18 -2.04
N TYR A 52 -0.73 5.29 -2.26
CA TYR A 52 -2.13 5.40 -1.86
C TYR A 52 -2.99 5.83 -3.03
N ARG A 53 -4.21 5.31 -3.08
CA ARG A 53 -5.28 5.85 -3.91
C ARG A 53 -6.28 6.59 -3.03
N LYS A 54 -6.77 7.72 -3.53
CA LYS A 54 -7.86 8.43 -2.87
C LYS A 54 -9.18 7.82 -3.31
N VAL A 55 -9.98 7.33 -2.36
CA VAL A 55 -11.33 6.82 -2.61
C VAL A 55 -12.29 7.66 -1.78
N GLY A 56 -13.03 8.54 -2.45
CA GLY A 56 -13.88 9.54 -1.80
C GLY A 56 -13.08 10.46 -0.87
N ARG A 57 -13.37 10.38 0.43
CA ARG A 57 -12.71 11.18 1.48
C ARG A 57 -11.52 10.49 2.14
N THR A 58 -11.26 9.21 1.82
CA THR A 58 -10.24 8.41 2.50
C THR A 58 -9.08 8.04 1.57
N LYS A 59 -7.89 7.87 2.14
CA LYS A 59 -6.72 7.32 1.47
C LYS A 59 -6.65 5.83 1.75
N LEU A 60 -6.66 5.02 0.70
CA LEU A 60 -6.37 3.59 0.75
C LEU A 60 -4.93 3.36 0.35
N TRP A 61 -4.15 2.82 1.26
CA TRP A 61 -2.74 2.49 1.07
C TRP A 61 -2.62 1.09 0.48
N LYS A 62 -1.64 0.91 -0.41
CA LYS A 62 -1.35 -0.34 -1.10
C LYS A 62 0.16 -0.50 -1.29
N THR A 63 0.62 -1.73 -1.46
CA THR A 63 1.97 -1.96 -2.01
C THR A 63 1.98 -1.60 -3.48
N LEU A 64 3.15 -1.18 -4.00
CA LEU A 64 3.29 -0.82 -5.41
C LEU A 64 3.04 -2.01 -6.35
N PHE A 65 3.35 -3.22 -5.90
CA PHE A 65 3.19 -4.44 -6.69
C PHE A 65 1.73 -4.88 -6.83
N ALA A 66 0.85 -4.54 -5.89
CA ALA A 66 -0.57 -4.88 -5.95
C ALA A 66 -1.33 -4.13 -7.06
N ASP A 67 -0.79 -3.01 -7.57
CA ASP A 67 -1.41 -2.22 -8.63
C ASP A 67 -1.07 -2.73 -10.04
N ILE A 68 -0.06 -3.61 -10.18
CA ILE A 68 0.38 -4.15 -11.47
C ILE A 68 -0.54 -5.30 -11.89
N HIS A 69 -1.73 -4.98 -12.40
CA HIS A 69 -2.48 -5.89 -13.26
C HIS A 69 -1.91 -5.82 -14.68
N ILE A 70 -0.91 -6.67 -14.98
CA ILE A 70 -0.53 -6.91 -16.38
C ILE A 70 -1.70 -7.57 -17.09
N ARG A 71 -2.42 -6.80 -17.90
CA ARG A 71 -3.38 -7.37 -18.86
C ARG A 71 -2.57 -7.96 -20.02
N PRO A 72 -2.72 -9.25 -20.35
CA PRO A 72 -2.13 -9.78 -21.58
C PRO A 72 -2.74 -9.04 -22.78
N LEU A 73 -1.90 -8.64 -23.73
CA LEU A 73 -2.34 -8.05 -24.99
C LEU A 73 -3.23 -9.06 -25.71
N GLU A 74 -4.44 -8.65 -26.07
CA GLU A 74 -5.36 -9.50 -26.81
C GLU A 74 -5.01 -9.46 -28.30
N LYS A 75 -5.23 -10.57 -29.02
CA LYS A 75 -4.86 -10.71 -30.44
C LYS A 75 -5.63 -9.75 -31.39
N GLY A 76 -6.48 -8.87 -30.85
CA GLY A 76 -7.20 -7.83 -31.60
C GLY A 76 -6.54 -6.46 -31.60
N ASP A 77 -5.49 -6.24 -30.79
CA ASP A 77 -4.73 -4.97 -30.73
C ASP A 77 -3.61 -4.90 -31.79
N VAL A 78 -3.40 -5.98 -32.53
CA VAL A 78 -2.48 -6.02 -33.67
C VAL A 78 -3.26 -5.69 -34.94
N ASP A 79 -3.16 -4.44 -35.38
CA ASP A 79 -3.61 -4.01 -36.70
C ASP A 79 -2.79 -4.78 -37.75
N THR A 80 -3.44 -5.71 -38.47
CA THR A 80 -2.85 -6.40 -39.63
C THR A 80 -3.13 -5.63 -40.90
#